data_AF-A0A0M3I3Q3-F1
#
_entry.id   AF-A0A0M3I3Q3-F1
#
_cell.length_a   1.000
_cell.length_b   1.000
_cell.length_c   1.000
_cell.angle_alpha   90.00
_cell.angle_beta   90.00
_cell.angle_gamma   90.00
#
_symmetry.space_group_name_H-M   'P 1'
#
loop_
_entity.id
_entity.type
_entity.pdbx_description
1 polymer ?
#
loop_
_entity_poly.entity_id
_entity_poly.type
_entity_poly.pdbx_seq_one_letter_code
_entity_poly.pdbx_strand_id
1 'polypeptide(L)'
;MLEYANRLHKELQNRDILLRRCRCLSVVCQTLALLPEQSRYLAVVATKDNAHGTGSNDIEQEDYDEEVSSGSGHLPAEPANGANKPAASSKSLVLLSLEDITKEAALCDARYAVLEASLSADSPPTVSCIPPSKPEEVFKKLVEKKLFDHAWLMSSIFSIPPYTIIEAVTYECIKVDASSDDVEPHWIAINRRYVDEVGSGKDRHWSIMRSYVEMGRRLYPNDSRILRSASMTFMQYEWPLPCWLSALHQERDVGDFVNILLSFGHLESALDALTKAVESASECLVSEHARSILPYTQIDMFFHLVAKSEDPYLKEISKQLATKLRIYMERVETFSRR
;
A
#
# COMPACT_ATOMS: atom_id res chain seq x y z
N MET A 1 21.92 -24.21 -3.82
CA MET A 1 20.92 -23.42 -4.58
C MET A 1 20.99 -21.94 -4.26
N LEU A 2 20.92 -21.51 -2.99
CA LEU A 2 21.01 -20.09 -2.63
C LEU A 2 22.32 -19.42 -3.09
N GLU A 3 23.47 -20.05 -2.85
CA GLU A 3 24.75 -19.51 -3.34
C GLU A 3 24.80 -19.36 -4.87
N TYR A 4 24.14 -20.26 -5.60
CA TYR A 4 24.06 -20.19 -7.05
C TYR A 4 23.15 -19.02 -7.49
N ALA A 5 22.02 -18.81 -6.80
CA ALA A 5 21.17 -17.63 -7.01
C ALA A 5 21.95 -16.31 -6.76
N ASN A 6 22.79 -16.27 -5.72
CA ASN A 6 23.62 -15.10 -5.41
C ASN A 6 24.72 -14.84 -6.45
N ARG A 7 25.21 -15.89 -7.11
CA ARG A 7 26.14 -15.74 -8.26
C ARG A 7 25.39 -15.16 -9.46
N LEU A 8 24.22 -15.69 -9.79
CA LEU A 8 23.36 -15.19 -10.87
C LEU A 8 22.95 -13.72 -10.66
N HIS A 9 22.82 -13.26 -9.42
CA HIS A 9 22.51 -11.86 -9.13
C HIS A 9 23.59 -10.87 -9.62
N LYS A 10 24.86 -11.31 -9.66
CA LYS A 10 26.00 -10.47 -10.06
C LYS A 10 26.19 -10.41 -11.58
N GLU A 11 25.53 -11.30 -12.31
CA GLU A 11 25.57 -11.33 -13.76
C GLU A 11 24.63 -10.27 -14.35
N LEU A 12 24.79 -9.95 -15.64
CA LEU A 12 23.89 -9.04 -16.34
C LEU A 12 22.47 -9.59 -16.33
N GLN A 13 21.53 -8.90 -15.67
CA GLN A 13 20.17 -9.41 -15.44
C GLN A 13 19.35 -9.42 -16.75
N ASN A 14 19.43 -10.54 -17.48
CA ASN A 14 18.60 -10.83 -18.65
C ASN A 14 17.49 -11.84 -18.32
N ARG A 15 16.63 -12.12 -19.30
CA ARG A 15 15.47 -13.01 -19.15
C ARG A 15 15.84 -14.39 -18.59
N ASP A 16 16.86 -15.04 -19.14
CA ASP A 16 17.27 -16.39 -18.75
C ASP A 16 17.89 -16.42 -17.34
N ILE A 17 18.71 -15.43 -17.01
CA ILE A 17 19.34 -15.30 -15.69
C ILE A 17 18.29 -15.08 -14.62
N LEU A 18 17.34 -14.17 -14.83
CA LEU A 18 16.24 -13.92 -13.90
C LEU A 18 15.38 -15.16 -13.71
N LEU A 19 14.96 -15.83 -14.79
CA LEU A 19 14.15 -17.06 -14.70
C LEU A 19 14.87 -18.16 -13.91
N ARG A 20 16.17 -18.37 -14.17
CA ARG A 20 16.98 -19.35 -13.42
C ARG A 20 17.09 -18.97 -11.95
N ARG A 21 17.28 -17.69 -11.65
CA ARG A 21 17.36 -17.18 -10.28
C ARG A 21 16.03 -17.35 -9.54
N CYS A 22 14.89 -17.01 -10.16
CA CYS A 22 13.56 -17.26 -9.60
C CYS A 22 13.37 -18.73 -9.23
N ARG A 23 13.73 -19.66 -10.12
CA ARG A 23 13.66 -21.11 -9.86
C ARG A 23 14.54 -21.51 -8.68
N CYS A 24 15.76 -21.00 -8.61
CA CYS A 24 16.67 -21.32 -7.51
C CYS A 24 16.15 -20.82 -6.17
N LEU A 25 15.68 -19.57 -6.10
CA LEU A 25 15.12 -18.98 -4.89
C LEU A 25 13.84 -19.68 -4.46
N SER A 26 12.95 -20.04 -5.41
CA SER A 26 11.74 -20.81 -5.13
C SER A 26 12.03 -22.16 -4.47
N VAL A 27 13.01 -22.92 -4.99
CA VAL A 27 13.45 -24.20 -4.38
C VAL A 27 14.00 -23.98 -2.97
N VAL A 28 14.75 -22.89 -2.73
CA VAL A 28 15.29 -22.59 -1.40
C VAL A 28 14.16 -22.24 -0.43
N CYS A 29 13.22 -21.37 -0.81
CA CYS A 29 12.08 -21.01 0.02
C CYS A 29 11.23 -22.24 0.37
N GLN A 30 10.93 -23.09 -0.62
CA GLN A 30 10.13 -24.30 -0.41
C GLN A 30 10.83 -25.29 0.52
N THR A 31 12.13 -25.54 0.32
CA THR A 31 12.86 -26.50 1.16
C THR A 31 13.05 -26.00 2.60
N LEU A 32 13.29 -24.69 2.79
CA LEU A 32 13.34 -24.09 4.13
C LEU A 32 11.98 -24.06 4.83
N ALA A 33 10.89 -23.83 4.11
CA ALA A 33 9.55 -23.82 4.69
C ALA A 33 9.14 -25.18 5.29
N LEU A 34 9.68 -26.28 4.77
CA LEU A 34 9.46 -27.64 5.30
C LEU A 34 10.16 -27.88 6.65
N LEU A 35 11.13 -27.04 7.03
CA LEU A 35 11.82 -27.18 8.31
C LEU A 35 10.99 -26.61 9.47
N PRO A 36 11.22 -27.09 10.71
CA PRO A 36 10.68 -26.46 11.92
C PRO A 36 11.06 -24.98 11.99
N GLU A 37 10.18 -24.15 12.57
CA GLU A 37 10.34 -22.69 12.60
C GLU A 37 11.71 -22.25 13.15
N GLN A 38 12.24 -22.97 14.14
CA GLN A 38 13.51 -22.68 14.79
C GLN A 38 14.73 -22.92 13.88
N SER A 39 14.56 -23.58 12.73
CA SER A 39 15.63 -23.98 11.80
C SER A 39 15.53 -23.29 10.43
N ARG A 40 14.68 -22.28 10.28
CA ARG A 40 14.43 -21.59 9.00
C ARG A 40 15.45 -20.47 8.72
N TYR A 41 16.74 -20.81 8.81
CA TYR A 41 17.84 -19.87 8.60
C TYR A 41 18.98 -20.50 7.81
N LEU A 42 19.68 -19.70 7.02
CA LEU A 42 20.88 -20.10 6.28
C LEU A 42 22.02 -19.11 6.53
N ALA A 43 23.20 -19.62 6.84
CA ALA A 43 24.40 -18.81 6.93
C ALA A 43 25.03 -18.65 5.53
N VAL A 44 25.27 -17.41 5.12
CA VAL A 44 25.89 -17.06 3.83
C VAL A 44 27.07 -16.14 4.07
N VAL A 45 28.10 -16.24 3.23
CA VAL A 45 29.23 -15.29 3.27
C VAL A 45 28.73 -13.88 2.91
N ALA A 46 29.03 -12.91 3.77
CA ALA A 46 28.69 -11.51 3.57
C ALA A 46 29.25 -10.98 2.24
N THR A 47 28.36 -10.47 1.40
CA THR A 47 28.70 -9.64 0.25
C THR A 47 28.43 -8.17 0.59
N LYS A 48 29.11 -7.23 -0.08
CA LYS A 48 28.97 -5.78 0.20
C LYS A 48 27.51 -5.29 0.21
N ASP A 49 26.63 -5.94 -0.54
CA ASP A 49 25.20 -5.61 -0.62
C ASP A 49 24.38 -6.05 0.62
N ASN A 50 24.85 -7.06 1.38
CA ASN A 50 24.15 -7.57 2.56
C ASN A 50 24.39 -6.72 3.82
N ALA A 51 25.33 -5.77 3.77
CA ALA A 51 25.69 -4.93 4.91
C ALA A 51 24.76 -3.70 5.09
N HIS A 52 23.93 -3.38 4.09
CA HIS A 52 23.04 -2.21 4.11
C HIS A 52 21.55 -2.55 4.31
N GLY A 53 21.20 -3.83 4.48
CA GLY A 53 19.80 -4.29 4.60
C GLY A 53 19.28 -4.44 6.04
N THR A 54 20.13 -4.33 7.05
CA THR A 54 19.71 -4.29 8.46
C THR A 54 19.57 -2.83 8.87
N GLY A 55 18.33 -2.42 9.16
CA GLY A 55 17.96 -1.04 9.49
C GLY A 55 18.86 -0.41 10.55
N SER A 56 19.64 0.57 10.11
CA SER A 56 20.12 1.62 10.99
C SER A 56 18.99 2.63 11.12
N ASN A 57 18.34 2.64 12.29
CA ASN A 57 17.63 3.82 12.73
C ASN A 57 18.69 4.93 12.88
N ASP A 58 18.57 5.97 12.05
CA ASP A 58 19.29 7.22 12.25
C ASP A 58 18.81 7.83 13.56
N ILE A 59 19.55 7.57 14.64
CA ILE A 59 19.54 8.43 15.82
C ILE A 59 20.73 9.35 15.64
N GLU A 60 20.43 10.60 15.32
CA GLU A 60 21.36 11.72 15.40
C GLU A 60 21.96 11.74 16.81
N GLN A 61 23.24 11.40 16.90
CA GLN A 61 24.00 11.52 18.15
C GLN A 61 24.70 12.88 18.11
N GLU A 62 24.13 13.83 18.84
CA GLU A 62 24.68 15.16 19.07
C GLU A 62 26.04 15.04 19.78
N ASP A 63 27.06 15.62 19.17
CA ASP A 63 28.39 15.80 19.73
C ASP A 63 28.32 16.75 20.95
N TYR A 64 28.78 16.28 22.11
CA TYR A 64 29.19 17.14 23.21
C TYR A 64 30.68 16.95 23.44
N ASP A 65 31.44 18.01 23.14
CA ASP A 65 32.85 18.17 23.49
C ASP A 65 33.01 18.22 25.01
N GLU A 66 33.88 17.38 25.57
CA GLU A 66 34.44 17.63 26.90
C GLU A 66 35.95 17.34 26.90
N GLU A 67 36.72 18.42 26.83
CA GLU A 67 38.15 18.44 27.06
C GLU A 67 38.46 18.06 28.51
N VAL A 68 39.26 17.03 28.75
CA VAL A 68 40.07 16.96 29.98
C VAL A 68 41.50 16.52 29.68
N SER A 69 42.39 17.44 30.04
CA SER A 69 43.83 17.43 29.91
C SER A 69 44.54 16.64 31.02
N SER A 70 45.77 16.22 30.71
CA SER A 70 46.94 16.01 31.59
C SER A 70 47.34 14.58 31.98
N GLY A 71 48.58 14.21 31.62
CA GLY A 71 49.32 13.08 32.22
C GLY A 71 50.55 12.63 31.44
N SER A 72 51.69 13.29 31.65
CA SER A 72 53.01 13.10 31.02
C SER A 72 53.73 11.77 31.36
N GLY A 73 54.54 11.25 30.42
CA GLY A 73 55.57 10.20 30.64
C GLY A 73 56.30 9.79 29.34
N HIS A 74 57.62 9.65 29.36
CA HIS A 74 58.57 9.89 28.25
C HIS A 74 59.41 8.63 27.85
N LEU A 75 59.42 8.26 26.55
CA LEU A 75 60.48 7.67 25.66
C LEU A 75 61.31 6.40 26.04
N PRO A 76 62.09 5.73 25.12
CA PRO A 76 62.09 5.66 23.63
C PRO A 76 62.29 4.24 22.97
N ALA A 77 61.93 4.17 21.67
CA ALA A 77 62.41 3.35 20.51
C ALA A 77 63.21 2.03 20.63
N GLU A 78 62.79 1.00 19.86
CA GLU A 78 63.64 0.30 18.86
C GLU A 78 62.78 -0.44 17.79
N PRO A 79 63.20 -0.49 16.50
CA PRO A 79 62.44 -1.09 15.41
C PRO A 79 62.94 -2.50 14.99
N ALA A 80 62.08 -3.17 14.19
CA ALA A 80 62.33 -4.36 13.38
C ALA A 80 62.28 -5.74 14.08
N ASN A 81 61.26 -6.54 13.76
CA ASN A 81 61.48 -7.62 12.79
C ASN A 81 60.15 -8.17 12.24
N GLY A 82 60.17 -8.48 10.95
CA GLY A 82 59.01 -8.90 10.18
C GLY A 82 58.53 -10.30 10.55
N ALA A 83 57.21 -10.42 10.71
CA ALA A 83 56.46 -11.62 10.38
C ALA A 83 55.11 -11.18 9.84
N ASN A 84 55.05 -10.89 8.53
CA ASN A 84 53.80 -10.79 7.79
C ASN A 84 53.07 -12.14 7.88
N LYS A 85 52.24 -12.31 8.92
CA LYS A 85 51.14 -13.26 8.85
C LYS A 85 50.15 -12.69 7.84
N PRO A 86 49.75 -13.44 6.80
CA PRO A 86 48.62 -13.01 5.99
C PRO A 86 47.43 -12.96 6.95
N ALA A 87 46.92 -11.77 7.21
CA ALA A 87 45.64 -11.61 7.90
C ALA A 87 44.62 -12.37 7.05
N ALA A 88 44.23 -13.56 7.50
CA ALA A 88 43.12 -14.29 6.92
C ALA A 88 41.94 -13.33 6.99
N SER A 89 41.51 -12.82 5.84
CA SER A 89 40.31 -12.00 5.77
C SER A 89 39.17 -12.89 6.20
N SER A 90 38.78 -12.78 7.47
CA SER A 90 37.66 -13.50 8.03
C SER A 90 36.43 -13.05 7.25
N LYS A 91 36.01 -13.87 6.29
CA LYS A 91 34.76 -13.69 5.57
C LYS A 91 33.65 -13.69 6.61
N SER A 92 33.06 -12.53 6.88
CA SER A 92 31.94 -12.44 7.81
C SER A 92 30.78 -13.28 7.27
N LEU A 93 30.11 -14.01 8.17
CA LEU A 93 28.92 -14.79 7.84
C LEU A 93 27.70 -13.97 8.24
N VAL A 94 26.70 -13.91 7.37
CA VAL A 94 25.38 -13.31 7.62
C VAL A 94 24.37 -14.44 7.69
N LEU A 95 23.54 -14.43 8.73
CA LEU A 95 22.43 -15.36 8.87
C LEU A 95 21.20 -14.75 8.16
N LEU A 96 20.71 -15.42 7.12
CA LEU A 96 19.49 -15.04 6.41
C LEU A 96 18.34 -15.90 6.89
N SER A 97 17.24 -15.27 7.27
CA SER A 97 15.99 -15.95 7.60
C SER A 97 15.24 -16.37 6.34
N LEU A 98 14.26 -17.27 6.49
CA LEU A 98 13.29 -17.55 5.42
C LEU A 98 12.60 -16.27 4.94
N GLU A 99 12.29 -15.33 5.84
CA GLU A 99 11.65 -14.07 5.46
C GLU A 99 12.53 -13.26 4.50
N ASP A 100 13.83 -13.12 4.80
CA ASP A 100 14.78 -12.39 3.95
C ASP A 100 14.87 -13.02 2.55
N ILE A 101 14.94 -14.35 2.49
CA ILE A 101 15.02 -15.08 1.23
C ILE A 101 13.70 -14.98 0.46
N THR A 102 12.55 -14.97 1.14
CA THR A 102 11.25 -14.78 0.49
C THR A 102 11.08 -13.37 -0.08
N LYS A 103 11.60 -12.33 0.61
CA LYS A 103 11.66 -10.96 0.09
C LYS A 103 12.49 -10.92 -1.20
N GLU A 104 13.67 -11.52 -1.19
CA GLU A 104 14.53 -11.59 -2.38
C GLU A 104 13.86 -12.38 -3.53
N ALA A 105 13.22 -13.51 -3.22
CA ALA A 105 12.50 -14.32 -4.19
C ALA A 105 11.35 -13.55 -4.86
N ALA A 106 10.54 -12.85 -4.06
CA ALA A 106 9.42 -12.04 -4.54
C ALA A 106 9.89 -10.87 -5.40
N LEU A 107 10.97 -10.18 -5.00
CA LEU A 107 11.56 -9.11 -5.81
C LEU A 107 12.10 -9.65 -7.15
N CYS A 108 12.77 -10.81 -7.13
CA CYS A 108 13.29 -11.43 -8.35
C CYS A 108 12.16 -11.81 -9.31
N ASP A 109 11.09 -12.41 -8.79
CA ASP A 109 9.91 -12.80 -9.55
C ASP A 109 9.18 -11.58 -10.14
N ALA A 110 8.98 -10.54 -9.33
CA ALA A 110 8.41 -9.26 -9.77
C ALA A 110 9.23 -8.61 -10.90
N ARG A 111 10.57 -8.60 -10.78
CA ARG A 111 11.46 -8.09 -11.82
C ARG A 111 11.34 -8.89 -13.12
N TYR A 112 11.22 -10.21 -13.02
CA TYR A 112 11.01 -11.08 -14.16
C TYR A 112 9.66 -10.79 -14.84
N ALA A 113 8.58 -10.63 -14.07
CA ALA A 113 7.26 -10.30 -14.59
C ALA A 113 7.24 -8.95 -15.34
N VAL A 114 7.91 -7.92 -14.79
CA VAL A 114 8.07 -6.62 -15.47
C VAL A 114 8.81 -6.76 -16.80
N LEU A 115 9.86 -7.59 -16.84
CA LEU A 115 10.61 -7.85 -18.05
C LEU A 115 9.75 -8.54 -19.11
N GLU A 116 9.05 -9.63 -18.76
CA GLU A 116 8.17 -10.35 -19.71
C GLU A 116 7.09 -9.43 -20.29
N ALA A 117 6.44 -8.61 -19.45
CA ALA A 117 5.43 -7.64 -19.91
C ALA A 117 6.00 -6.46 -20.71
N SER A 118 7.32 -6.28 -20.70
CA SER A 118 8.01 -5.29 -21.55
C SER A 118 8.43 -5.89 -22.89
N LEU A 119 8.56 -7.21 -22.97
CA LEU A 119 8.88 -7.93 -24.20
C LEU A 119 7.64 -8.23 -25.04
N SER A 120 6.46 -8.37 -24.42
CA SER A 120 5.24 -8.86 -25.10
C SER A 120 4.40 -7.81 -25.83
N ALA A 121 4.84 -6.55 -25.95
CA ALA A 121 4.04 -5.48 -26.53
C ALA A 121 4.91 -4.50 -27.34
N ASP A 122 4.86 -4.60 -28.67
CA ASP A 122 5.11 -3.57 -29.70
C ASP A 122 6.33 -2.64 -29.54
N SER A 123 7.30 -2.99 -28.71
CA SER A 123 8.45 -2.16 -28.40
C SER A 123 9.57 -2.43 -29.41
N PRO A 124 10.17 -1.41 -30.04
CA PRO A 124 11.31 -1.63 -30.94
C PRO A 124 12.44 -2.34 -30.18
N PRO A 125 13.17 -3.27 -30.83
CA PRO A 125 14.10 -4.21 -30.20
C PRO A 125 15.38 -3.58 -29.61
N THR A 126 15.42 -2.26 -29.45
CA THR A 126 16.63 -1.50 -29.14
C THR A 126 16.77 -1.08 -27.69
N VAL A 127 15.74 -1.20 -26.85
CA VAL A 127 15.87 -0.93 -25.41
C VAL A 127 16.04 -2.24 -24.67
N SER A 128 17.29 -2.62 -24.41
CA SER A 128 17.63 -3.60 -23.39
C SER A 128 17.10 -3.08 -22.05
N CYS A 129 15.87 -3.47 -21.70
CA CYS A 129 15.21 -3.00 -20.49
C CYS A 129 15.69 -3.89 -19.33
N ILE A 130 16.80 -3.52 -18.71
CA ILE A 130 17.19 -4.12 -17.44
C ILE A 130 16.11 -3.73 -16.42
N PRO A 131 15.38 -4.70 -15.83
CA PRO A 131 14.33 -4.36 -14.89
C PRO A 131 14.95 -3.73 -13.64
N PRO A 132 14.29 -2.72 -13.04
CA PRO A 132 14.81 -1.99 -11.89
C PRO A 132 15.14 -2.94 -10.73
N SER A 133 16.07 -2.55 -9.88
CA SER A 133 16.50 -3.39 -8.75
C SER A 133 15.86 -2.97 -7.42
N LYS A 134 15.37 -1.73 -7.30
CA LYS A 134 14.72 -1.25 -6.08
C LYS A 134 13.26 -1.71 -6.01
N PRO A 135 12.77 -2.21 -4.86
CA PRO A 135 11.39 -2.67 -4.71
C PRO A 135 10.33 -1.64 -5.13
N GLU A 136 10.52 -0.36 -4.79
CA GLU A 136 9.57 0.72 -5.08
C GLU A 136 9.48 1.02 -6.58
N GLU A 137 10.61 0.96 -7.29
CA GLU A 137 10.67 1.14 -8.74
C GLU A 137 10.04 -0.05 -9.47
N VAL A 138 10.30 -1.27 -8.99
CA VAL A 138 9.68 -2.50 -9.52
C VAL A 138 8.17 -2.45 -9.30
N PHE A 139 7.73 -2.08 -8.10
CA PHE A 139 6.32 -1.91 -7.75
C PHE A 139 5.63 -0.91 -8.71
N LYS A 140 6.23 0.27 -8.92
CA LYS A 140 5.71 1.26 -9.86
C LYS A 140 5.58 0.69 -11.27
N LYS A 141 6.59 -0.06 -11.74
CA LYS A 141 6.54 -0.72 -13.06
C LYS A 141 5.48 -1.80 -13.17
N LEU A 142 5.23 -2.57 -12.11
CA LEU A 142 4.15 -3.55 -12.07
C LEU A 142 2.78 -2.87 -12.23
N VAL A 143 2.55 -1.76 -11.51
CA VAL A 143 1.32 -0.97 -11.63
C VAL A 143 1.17 -0.38 -13.04
N GLU A 144 2.22 0.23 -13.60
CA GLU A 144 2.23 0.77 -14.98
C GLU A 144 1.90 -0.31 -16.03
N LYS A 145 2.37 -1.54 -15.80
CA LYS A 145 2.12 -2.70 -16.68
C LYS A 145 0.82 -3.46 -16.34
N LYS A 146 0.01 -2.97 -15.40
CA LYS A 146 -1.25 -3.57 -14.95
C LYS A 146 -1.08 -5.00 -14.42
N LEU A 147 0.06 -5.28 -13.80
CA LEU A 147 0.38 -6.54 -13.11
C LEU A 147 0.02 -6.43 -11.63
N PHE A 148 -1.25 -6.15 -11.34
CA PHE A 148 -1.75 -5.82 -10.01
C PHE A 148 -1.56 -6.93 -8.96
N ASP A 149 -1.68 -8.21 -9.32
CA ASP A 149 -1.46 -9.32 -8.39
C ASP A 149 -0.01 -9.38 -7.88
N HIS A 150 0.95 -9.10 -8.77
CA HIS A 150 2.36 -9.01 -8.41
C HIS A 150 2.63 -7.73 -7.61
N ALA A 151 2.01 -6.60 -7.99
CA ALA A 151 2.14 -5.35 -7.25
C ALA A 151 1.60 -5.50 -5.82
N TRP A 152 0.48 -6.20 -5.64
CA TRP A 152 -0.11 -6.48 -4.35
C TRP A 152 0.79 -7.35 -3.47
N LEU A 153 1.39 -8.39 -4.05
CA LEU A 153 2.36 -9.22 -3.36
C LEU A 153 3.57 -8.40 -2.89
N MET A 154 4.10 -7.53 -3.76
CA MET A 154 5.19 -6.61 -3.43
C MET A 154 4.79 -5.63 -2.32
N SER A 155 3.59 -5.06 -2.38
CA SER A 155 3.04 -4.19 -1.33
C SER A 155 3.01 -4.88 0.03
N SER A 156 2.55 -6.13 0.06
CA SER A 156 2.44 -6.91 1.30
C SER A 156 3.82 -7.28 1.87
N ILE A 157 4.78 -7.67 1.02
CA ILE A 157 6.09 -8.15 1.45
C ILE A 157 7.04 -7.00 1.86
N PHE A 158 6.97 -5.87 1.16
CA PHE A 158 7.83 -4.71 1.38
C PHE A 158 7.15 -3.58 2.17
N SER A 159 5.95 -3.81 2.70
CA SER A 159 5.17 -2.79 3.43
C SER A 159 4.95 -1.50 2.64
N ILE A 160 4.85 -1.60 1.31
CA ILE A 160 4.54 -0.46 0.44
C ILE A 160 3.03 -0.23 0.51
N PRO A 161 2.52 0.98 0.79
CA PRO A 161 1.09 1.20 0.90
C PRO A 161 0.33 0.88 -0.41
N PRO A 162 -0.83 0.19 -0.35
CA PRO A 162 -1.50 -0.34 -1.54
C PRO A 162 -2.35 0.70 -2.30
N TYR A 163 -2.38 1.98 -1.89
CA TYR A 163 -3.30 2.99 -2.43
C TYR A 163 -3.16 3.17 -3.93
N THR A 164 -1.92 3.20 -4.45
CA THR A 164 -1.66 3.36 -5.88
C THR A 164 -2.15 2.16 -6.71
N ILE A 165 -2.18 0.95 -6.14
CA ILE A 165 -2.79 -0.21 -6.80
C ILE A 165 -4.30 0.00 -6.90
N ILE A 166 -4.92 0.40 -5.79
CA ILE A 166 -6.37 0.63 -5.71
C ILE A 166 -6.79 1.75 -6.67
N GLU A 167 -6.06 2.86 -6.73
CA GLU A 167 -6.30 3.94 -7.68
C GLU A 167 -6.17 3.46 -9.12
N ALA A 168 -5.07 2.78 -9.45
CA ALA A 168 -4.81 2.31 -10.81
C ALA A 168 -5.84 1.28 -11.29
N VAL A 169 -6.19 0.29 -10.46
CA VAL A 169 -7.20 -0.71 -10.83
C VAL A 169 -8.59 -0.08 -10.94
N THR A 170 -8.92 0.88 -10.08
CA THR A 170 -10.21 1.60 -10.16
C THR A 170 -10.31 2.38 -11.46
N TYR A 171 -9.25 3.10 -11.82
CA TYR A 171 -9.19 3.83 -13.09
C TYR A 171 -9.31 2.89 -14.30
N GLU A 172 -8.59 1.77 -14.30
CA GLU A 172 -8.69 0.78 -15.37
C GLU A 172 -10.09 0.16 -15.47
N CYS A 173 -10.77 -0.06 -14.33
CA CYS A 173 -12.16 -0.51 -14.34
C CYS A 173 -13.11 0.50 -15.00
N ILE A 174 -12.96 1.79 -14.67
CA ILE A 174 -13.73 2.87 -15.29
C ILE A 174 -13.47 2.90 -16.81
N LYS A 175 -12.21 2.75 -17.24
CA LYS A 175 -11.87 2.72 -18.67
C LYS A 175 -12.49 1.55 -19.42
N VAL A 176 -12.62 0.40 -18.77
CA VAL A 176 -13.26 -0.78 -19.38
C VAL A 176 -14.73 -0.48 -19.66
N ASP A 177 -15.46 0.08 -18.70
CA ASP A 177 -16.88 0.41 -18.90
C ASP A 177 -17.11 1.62 -19.81
N ALA A 178 -16.17 2.56 -19.84
CA ALA A 178 -16.20 3.70 -20.75
C ALA A 178 -15.83 3.31 -22.20
N SER A 179 -15.20 2.16 -22.40
CA SER A 179 -14.85 1.64 -23.72
C SER A 179 -16.05 1.01 -24.40
N SER A 180 -16.17 1.20 -25.71
CA SER A 180 -17.14 0.47 -26.54
C SER A 180 -16.63 -0.92 -27.00
N ASP A 181 -15.40 -1.28 -26.65
CA ASP A 181 -14.78 -2.53 -27.10
C ASP A 181 -15.31 -3.73 -26.32
N ASP A 182 -15.87 -4.72 -27.02
CA ASP A 182 -16.31 -5.99 -26.43
C ASP A 182 -15.14 -6.95 -26.11
N VAL A 183 -13.88 -6.53 -26.33
CA VAL A 183 -12.69 -7.34 -26.06
C VAL A 183 -12.23 -7.16 -24.61
N GLU A 184 -12.30 -8.24 -23.82
CA GLU A 184 -11.80 -8.26 -22.43
C GLU A 184 -10.30 -7.91 -22.40
N PRO A 185 -9.88 -6.84 -21.71
CA PRO A 185 -8.46 -6.51 -21.59
C PRO A 185 -7.65 -7.62 -20.94
N HIS A 186 -6.45 -7.86 -21.46
CA HIS A 186 -5.55 -8.91 -20.96
C HIS A 186 -5.26 -8.83 -19.45
N TRP A 187 -5.22 -7.62 -18.88
CA TRP A 187 -4.96 -7.44 -17.45
C TRP A 187 -6.03 -8.10 -16.56
N ILE A 188 -7.29 -8.20 -17.01
CA ILE A 188 -8.36 -8.87 -16.26
C ILE A 188 -8.10 -10.38 -16.17
N ALA A 189 -7.51 -10.98 -17.20
CA ALA A 189 -7.22 -12.41 -17.23
C ALA A 189 -6.10 -12.82 -16.25
N ILE A 190 -5.10 -11.95 -16.09
CA ILE A 190 -3.89 -12.25 -15.32
C ILE A 190 -3.96 -11.82 -13.85
N ASN A 191 -4.92 -10.96 -13.47
CA ASN A 191 -5.10 -10.45 -12.10
C ASN A 191 -6.30 -11.09 -11.40
N ARG A 192 -6.27 -12.41 -11.21
CA ARG A 192 -7.38 -13.19 -10.65
C ARG A 192 -7.02 -13.94 -9.37
N ARG A 193 -5.78 -13.82 -8.89
CA ARG A 193 -5.26 -14.61 -7.77
C ARG A 193 -6.06 -14.42 -6.49
N TYR A 194 -6.61 -13.23 -6.27
CA TYR A 194 -7.28 -12.86 -5.03
C TYR A 194 -8.80 -12.63 -5.20
N VAL A 195 -9.36 -13.03 -6.34
CA VAL A 195 -10.80 -12.89 -6.59
C VAL A 195 -11.52 -14.10 -6.00
N ASP A 196 -12.28 -13.88 -4.92
CA ASP A 196 -13.05 -14.94 -4.25
C ASP A 196 -14.26 -15.39 -5.10
N GLU A 197 -14.95 -14.46 -5.74
CA GLU A 197 -16.11 -14.73 -6.60
C GLU A 197 -15.88 -14.20 -8.02
N VAL A 198 -15.81 -15.12 -8.98
CA VAL A 198 -15.68 -14.76 -10.40
C VAL A 198 -17.02 -14.25 -10.89
N GLY A 199 -17.18 -12.93 -10.98
CA GLY A 199 -18.34 -12.30 -11.59
C GLY A 199 -18.63 -12.82 -13.00
N SER A 200 -19.89 -12.74 -13.43
CA SER A 200 -20.27 -13.10 -14.80
C SER A 200 -19.60 -12.13 -15.79
N GLY A 201 -19.04 -12.68 -16.88
CA GLY A 201 -18.38 -11.98 -18.00
C GLY A 201 -18.04 -10.50 -17.81
N LYS A 202 -19.03 -9.64 -18.05
CA LYS A 202 -18.86 -8.17 -18.13
C LYS A 202 -18.52 -7.48 -16.80
N ASP A 203 -18.67 -8.12 -15.64
CA ASP A 203 -18.43 -7.48 -14.32
C ASP A 203 -17.14 -7.95 -13.63
N ARG A 204 -16.25 -8.61 -14.38
CA ARG A 204 -15.04 -9.22 -13.81
C ARG A 204 -14.04 -8.20 -13.30
N HIS A 205 -13.83 -7.09 -14.00
CA HIS A 205 -12.95 -6.01 -13.55
C HIS A 205 -13.43 -5.43 -12.22
N TRP A 206 -14.73 -5.24 -12.04
CA TRP A 206 -15.30 -4.79 -10.77
C TRP A 206 -15.13 -5.79 -9.64
N SER A 207 -15.09 -7.09 -9.95
CA SER A 207 -14.83 -8.14 -8.96
C SER A 207 -13.36 -8.09 -8.49
N ILE A 208 -12.42 -7.81 -9.41
CA ILE A 208 -11.00 -7.60 -9.10
C ILE A 208 -10.82 -6.37 -8.20
N MET A 209 -11.39 -5.22 -8.58
CA MET A 209 -11.30 -3.99 -7.79
C MET A 209 -11.87 -4.18 -6.38
N ARG A 210 -13.06 -4.78 -6.25
CA ARG A 210 -13.67 -5.10 -4.95
C ARG A 210 -12.77 -5.99 -4.10
N SER A 211 -12.15 -6.99 -4.70
CA SER A 211 -11.25 -7.91 -4.00
C SER A 211 -10.05 -7.16 -3.41
N TYR A 212 -9.40 -6.27 -4.18
CA TYR A 212 -8.29 -5.47 -3.66
C TYR A 212 -8.69 -4.50 -2.56
N VAL A 213 -9.86 -3.84 -2.68
CA VAL A 213 -10.37 -2.96 -1.62
C VAL A 213 -10.63 -3.75 -0.33
N GLU A 214 -11.25 -4.93 -0.45
CA GLU A 214 -11.54 -5.79 0.71
C GLU A 214 -10.25 -6.35 1.34
N MET A 215 -9.28 -6.79 0.54
CA MET A 215 -7.97 -7.19 1.04
C MET A 215 -7.27 -6.03 1.78
N GLY A 216 -7.30 -4.83 1.19
CA GLY A 216 -6.73 -3.63 1.81
C GLY A 216 -7.37 -3.34 3.16
N ARG A 217 -8.70 -3.47 3.27
CA ARG A 217 -9.43 -3.33 4.53
C ARG A 217 -9.08 -4.41 5.55
N ARG A 218 -8.90 -5.67 5.12
CA ARG A 218 -8.53 -6.78 6.02
C ARG A 218 -7.12 -6.61 6.59
N LEU A 219 -6.17 -6.19 5.76
CA LEU A 219 -4.78 -5.98 6.17
C LEU A 219 -4.57 -4.66 6.93
N TYR A 220 -5.34 -3.63 6.60
CA TYR A 220 -5.24 -2.28 7.17
C TYR A 220 -6.60 -1.77 7.69
N PRO A 221 -7.17 -2.39 8.74
CA PRO A 221 -8.56 -2.17 9.16
C PRO A 221 -8.86 -0.76 9.67
N ASN A 222 -7.84 -0.03 10.11
CA ASN A 222 -7.97 1.34 10.63
C ASN A 222 -7.50 2.40 9.64
N ASP A 223 -7.17 2.02 8.40
CA ASP A 223 -6.67 2.95 7.39
C ASP A 223 -7.77 3.37 6.43
N SER A 224 -8.36 4.55 6.68
CA SER A 224 -9.40 5.13 5.83
C SER A 224 -8.90 5.43 4.40
N ARG A 225 -7.58 5.54 4.20
CA ARG A 225 -6.98 5.82 2.88
C ARG A 225 -7.26 4.72 1.86
N ILE A 226 -7.54 3.49 2.29
CA ILE A 226 -7.92 2.37 1.42
C ILE A 226 -9.24 2.67 0.69
N LEU A 227 -10.26 3.13 1.41
CA LEU A 227 -11.54 3.48 0.82
C LEU A 227 -11.47 4.82 0.08
N ARG A 228 -10.69 5.76 0.64
CA ARG A 228 -10.45 7.08 0.06
C ARG A 228 -9.80 6.99 -1.32
N SER A 229 -8.80 6.12 -1.48
CA SER A 229 -8.06 5.99 -2.75
C SER A 229 -8.97 5.56 -3.89
N ALA A 230 -9.82 4.55 -3.67
CA ALA A 230 -10.84 4.13 -4.64
C ALA A 230 -11.85 5.26 -4.94
N SER A 231 -12.37 5.91 -3.88
CA SER A 231 -13.46 6.88 -4.02
C SER A 231 -13.00 8.17 -4.68
N MET A 232 -11.80 8.66 -4.34
CA MET A 232 -11.21 9.81 -5.02
C MET A 232 -11.01 9.54 -6.51
N THR A 233 -10.63 8.32 -6.91
CA THR A 233 -10.53 7.97 -8.33
C THR A 233 -11.88 8.09 -9.04
N PHE A 234 -12.97 7.56 -8.48
CA PHE A 234 -14.31 7.75 -9.08
C PHE A 234 -14.66 9.23 -9.27
N MET A 235 -14.44 10.04 -8.24
CA MET A 235 -14.76 11.48 -8.29
C MET A 235 -13.87 12.24 -9.29
N GLN A 236 -12.58 11.93 -9.36
CA GLN A 236 -11.64 12.56 -10.30
C GLN A 236 -12.01 12.31 -11.77
N TYR A 237 -12.62 11.17 -12.07
CA TYR A 237 -13.07 10.81 -13.41
C TYR A 237 -14.58 11.03 -13.62
N GLU A 238 -15.24 11.75 -12.71
CA GLU A 238 -16.68 12.06 -12.76
C GLU A 238 -17.56 10.82 -12.96
N TRP A 239 -17.12 9.67 -12.44
CA TRP A 239 -17.81 8.40 -12.59
C TRP A 239 -18.68 8.10 -11.36
N PRO A 240 -19.90 7.55 -11.53
CA PRO A 240 -20.78 7.28 -10.40
C PRO A 240 -20.15 6.32 -9.40
N LEU A 241 -20.17 6.71 -8.12
CA LEU A 241 -19.66 5.89 -7.03
C LEU A 241 -20.57 4.67 -6.81
N PRO A 242 -20.04 3.44 -6.78
CA PRO A 242 -20.84 2.26 -6.50
C PRO A 242 -21.48 2.29 -5.10
N CYS A 243 -22.72 1.81 -4.99
CA CYS A 243 -23.48 1.81 -3.72
C CYS A 243 -22.81 0.98 -2.61
N TRP A 244 -22.12 -0.11 -2.97
CA TRP A 244 -21.37 -0.91 -1.99
C TRP A 244 -20.23 -0.09 -1.37
N LEU A 245 -19.56 0.75 -2.16
CA LEU A 245 -18.42 1.55 -1.69
C LEU A 245 -18.90 2.71 -0.80
N SER A 246 -20.04 3.32 -1.12
CA SER A 246 -20.64 4.34 -0.25
C SER A 246 -21.13 3.75 1.08
N ALA A 247 -21.73 2.56 1.07
CA ALA A 247 -22.14 1.85 2.28
C ALA A 247 -20.92 1.54 3.18
N LEU A 248 -19.82 1.06 2.58
CA LEU A 248 -18.59 0.77 3.30
C LEU A 248 -17.98 1.99 4.01
N HIS A 249 -18.10 3.17 3.39
CA HIS A 249 -17.70 4.44 4.00
C HIS A 249 -18.62 4.82 5.14
N GLN A 250 -19.94 4.68 4.97
CA GLN A 250 -20.93 5.01 5.99
C GLN A 250 -20.75 4.17 7.27
N GLU A 251 -20.30 2.93 7.15
CA GLU A 251 -20.00 2.05 8.28
C GLU A 251 -18.72 2.41 9.03
N ARG A 252 -17.73 3.02 8.36
CA ARG A 252 -16.36 3.16 8.89
C ARG A 252 -15.99 4.59 9.22
N ASP A 253 -16.16 5.50 8.27
CA ASP A 253 -15.78 6.90 8.42
C ASP A 253 -16.63 7.78 7.49
N VAL A 254 -17.82 8.15 7.98
CA VAL A 254 -18.69 9.09 7.27
C VAL A 254 -18.01 10.45 7.10
N GLY A 255 -17.19 10.88 8.07
CA GLY A 255 -16.53 12.18 8.04
C GLY A 255 -15.56 12.29 6.87
N ASP A 256 -14.70 11.28 6.70
CA ASP A 256 -13.77 11.24 5.57
C ASP A 256 -14.52 11.18 4.23
N PHE A 257 -15.56 10.36 4.15
CA PHE A 257 -16.38 10.21 2.96
C PHE A 257 -17.07 11.51 2.53
N VAL A 258 -17.73 12.19 3.48
CA VAL A 258 -18.37 13.48 3.21
C VAL A 258 -17.34 14.51 2.80
N ASN A 259 -16.14 14.50 3.40
CA ASN A 259 -15.07 15.41 3.01
C ASN A 259 -14.65 15.20 1.54
N ILE A 260 -14.58 13.95 1.06
CA ILE A 260 -14.36 13.66 -0.36
C ILE A 260 -15.50 14.25 -1.19
N LEU A 261 -16.76 13.95 -0.88
CA LEU A 261 -17.92 14.42 -1.65
C LEU A 261 -17.96 15.96 -1.75
N LEU A 262 -17.73 16.65 -0.64
CA LEU A 262 -17.71 18.12 -0.58
C LEU A 262 -16.54 18.70 -1.39
N SER A 263 -15.37 18.05 -1.37
CA SER A 263 -14.19 18.48 -2.15
C SER A 263 -14.41 18.43 -3.65
N PHE A 264 -15.29 17.54 -4.13
CA PHE A 264 -15.66 17.41 -5.54
C PHE A 264 -17.03 18.04 -5.87
N GLY A 265 -17.64 18.79 -4.93
CA GLY A 265 -18.89 19.51 -5.17
C GLY A 265 -20.16 18.65 -5.21
N HIS A 266 -20.10 17.37 -4.80
CA HIS A 266 -21.26 16.48 -4.73
C HIS A 266 -22.12 16.75 -3.47
N LEU A 267 -22.70 17.95 -3.40
CA LEU A 267 -23.43 18.45 -2.24
C LEU A 267 -24.68 17.62 -1.90
N GLU A 268 -25.43 17.14 -2.89
CA GLU A 268 -26.63 16.31 -2.65
C GLU A 268 -26.27 14.95 -2.04
N SER A 269 -25.22 14.31 -2.54
CA SER A 269 -24.73 13.04 -1.97
C SER A 269 -24.15 13.24 -0.57
N ALA A 270 -23.48 14.37 -0.34
CA ALA A 270 -22.98 14.74 0.99
C ALA A 270 -24.14 14.94 1.98
N LEU A 271 -25.22 15.61 1.55
CA LEU A 271 -26.44 15.79 2.34
C LEU A 271 -27.08 14.45 2.72
N ASP A 272 -27.21 13.51 1.78
CA ASP A 272 -27.76 12.18 2.05
C ASP A 272 -26.91 11.42 3.09
N ALA A 273 -25.59 11.41 2.92
CA ALA A 273 -24.67 10.77 3.86
C ALA A 273 -24.71 11.39 5.26
N LEU A 274 -24.71 12.73 5.35
CA LEU A 274 -24.82 13.45 6.63
C LEU A 274 -26.18 13.22 7.31
N THR A 275 -27.25 13.18 6.53
CA THR A 275 -28.60 12.93 7.03
C THR A 275 -28.68 11.54 7.68
N LYS A 276 -28.20 10.51 6.98
CA LYS A 276 -28.12 9.14 7.50
C LYS A 276 -27.26 9.04 8.76
N ALA A 277 -26.15 9.79 8.82
CA ALA A 277 -25.30 9.82 10.00
C ALA A 277 -25.98 10.47 11.21
N VAL A 278 -26.71 11.57 11.02
CA VAL A 278 -27.48 12.22 12.09
C VAL A 278 -28.60 11.29 12.58
N GLU A 279 -29.29 10.60 11.67
CA GLU A 279 -30.34 9.64 12.02
C GLU A 279 -29.79 8.47 12.85
N SER A 280 -28.74 7.81 12.35
CA SER A 280 -28.06 6.71 13.06
C SER A 280 -27.52 7.14 14.42
N ALA A 281 -26.91 8.33 14.50
CA ALA A 281 -26.46 8.92 15.76
C ALA A 281 -27.62 9.15 16.73
N SER A 282 -28.76 9.63 16.25
CA SER A 282 -29.96 9.88 17.06
C SER A 282 -30.60 8.60 17.56
N GLU A 283 -30.59 7.53 16.75
CA GLU A 283 -31.05 6.19 17.14
C GLU A 283 -30.16 5.59 18.24
N CYS A 284 -28.85 5.82 18.19
CA CYS A 284 -27.90 5.33 19.19
C CYS A 284 -28.01 6.03 20.56
N LEU A 285 -28.68 7.19 20.65
CA LEU A 285 -28.95 7.92 21.90
C LEU A 285 -30.03 7.22 22.74
N VAL A 286 -29.70 6.04 23.27
CA VAL A 286 -30.59 5.22 24.10
C VAL A 286 -30.32 5.43 25.61
N SER A 287 -29.14 5.91 25.97
CA SER A 287 -28.75 6.14 27.38
C SER A 287 -27.83 7.34 27.53
N GLU A 288 -27.65 7.80 28.76
CA GLU A 288 -26.76 8.90 29.13
C GLU A 288 -25.28 8.65 28.77
N HIS A 289 -24.87 7.37 28.72
CA HIS A 289 -23.51 6.96 28.37
C HIS A 289 -23.36 6.64 26.87
N ALA A 290 -24.40 6.84 26.07
CA ALA A 290 -24.34 6.60 24.64
C ALA A 290 -23.32 7.53 24.00
N ARG A 291 -22.37 6.96 23.26
CA ARG A 291 -21.39 7.71 22.47
C ARG A 291 -21.83 7.68 21.02
N SER A 292 -22.33 8.81 20.53
CA SER A 292 -22.57 9.03 19.10
C SER A 292 -21.47 9.94 18.55
N ILE A 293 -20.79 9.48 17.50
CA ILE A 293 -19.76 10.27 16.81
C ILE A 293 -20.43 10.88 15.58
N LEU A 294 -20.53 12.21 15.56
CA LEU A 294 -21.06 12.96 14.43
C LEU A 294 -19.93 13.76 13.78
N PRO A 295 -19.84 13.81 12.44
CA PRO A 295 -18.80 14.58 11.74
C PRO A 295 -19.14 16.08 11.70
N TYR A 296 -19.07 16.76 12.85
CA TYR A 296 -19.44 18.18 12.99
C TYR A 296 -18.68 19.10 12.04
N THR A 297 -17.38 18.89 11.86
CA THR A 297 -16.55 19.68 10.95
C THR A 297 -17.09 19.64 9.51
N GLN A 298 -17.51 18.46 9.05
CA GLN A 298 -18.07 18.27 7.72
C GLN A 298 -19.49 18.80 7.60
N ILE A 299 -20.29 18.75 8.67
CA ILE A 299 -21.61 19.38 8.72
C ILE A 299 -21.49 20.90 8.56
N ASP A 300 -20.58 21.53 9.31
CA ASP A 300 -20.34 22.97 9.22
C ASP A 300 -19.83 23.37 7.83
N MET A 301 -18.88 22.59 7.29
CA MET A 301 -18.37 22.80 5.93
C MET A 301 -19.47 22.66 4.88
N PHE A 302 -20.37 21.67 5.01
CA PHE A 302 -21.52 21.51 4.14
C PHE A 302 -22.40 22.76 4.18
N PHE A 303 -22.83 23.23 5.37
CA PHE A 303 -23.68 24.41 5.48
C PHE A 303 -23.01 25.68 4.92
N HIS A 304 -21.70 25.82 5.10
CA HIS A 304 -20.94 26.92 4.52
C HIS A 304 -20.95 26.89 2.98
N LEU A 305 -20.77 25.71 2.38
CA LEU A 305 -20.82 25.53 0.94
C LEU A 305 -22.24 25.76 0.39
N VAL A 306 -23.28 25.30 1.08
CA VAL A 306 -24.68 25.57 0.72
C VAL A 306 -25.00 27.06 0.78
N ALA A 307 -24.53 27.77 1.82
CA ALA A 307 -24.75 29.20 1.96
C ALA A 307 -24.14 29.99 0.78
N LYS A 308 -23.00 29.53 0.26
CA LYS A 308 -22.35 30.08 -0.93
C LYS A 308 -23.00 29.66 -2.24
N SER A 309 -23.68 28.52 -2.29
CA SER A 309 -24.39 28.08 -3.49
C SER A 309 -25.56 29.02 -3.80
N GLU A 310 -25.80 29.25 -5.09
CA GLU A 310 -26.97 30.03 -5.55
C GLU A 310 -28.22 29.16 -5.71
N ASP A 311 -28.09 27.84 -5.59
CA ASP A 311 -29.17 26.89 -5.81
C ASP A 311 -30.26 26.98 -4.73
N PRO A 312 -31.49 27.42 -5.07
CA PRO A 312 -32.59 27.51 -4.12
C PRO A 312 -33.09 26.14 -3.66
N TYR A 313 -33.00 25.12 -4.51
CA TYR A 313 -33.40 23.76 -4.16
C TYR A 313 -32.48 23.21 -3.08
N LEU A 314 -31.17 23.36 -3.26
CA LEU A 314 -30.17 22.88 -2.32
C LEU A 314 -30.29 23.55 -0.94
N LYS A 315 -30.60 24.85 -0.92
CA LYS A 315 -30.92 25.59 0.32
C LYS A 315 -32.15 25.03 1.02
N GLU A 316 -33.20 24.71 0.27
CA GLU A 316 -34.42 24.15 0.87
C GLU A 316 -34.18 22.76 1.47
N ILE A 317 -33.54 21.85 0.74
CA ILE A 317 -33.24 20.50 1.25
C ILE A 317 -32.26 20.54 2.44
N SER A 318 -31.35 21.51 2.50
CA SER A 318 -30.43 21.67 3.63
C SER A 318 -31.14 21.99 4.96
N LYS A 319 -32.32 22.62 4.91
CA LYS A 319 -33.14 22.89 6.10
C LYS A 319 -33.63 21.60 6.75
N GLN A 320 -33.80 20.53 5.96
CA GLN A 320 -34.18 19.22 6.50
C GLN A 320 -33.08 18.65 7.39
N LEU A 321 -31.82 18.75 6.96
CA LEU A 321 -30.66 18.35 7.77
C LEU A 321 -30.55 19.23 9.03
N ALA A 322 -30.71 20.55 8.90
CA ALA A 322 -30.67 21.46 10.05
C ALA A 322 -31.76 21.11 11.09
N THR A 323 -32.95 20.75 10.61
CA THR A 323 -34.06 20.31 11.48
C THR A 323 -33.72 19.01 12.20
N LYS A 324 -33.19 18.00 11.49
CA LYS A 324 -32.77 16.72 12.10
C LYS A 324 -31.64 16.91 13.11
N LEU A 325 -30.66 17.77 12.79
CA LEU A 325 -29.55 18.09 13.69
C LEU A 325 -30.05 18.79 14.96
N ARG A 326 -31.00 19.72 14.85
CA ARG A 326 -31.63 20.37 16.01
C ARG A 326 -32.33 19.35 16.90
N ILE A 327 -33.13 18.44 16.32
CA ILE A 327 -33.81 17.37 17.07
C ILE A 327 -32.79 16.48 17.80
N TYR A 328 -31.69 16.13 17.13
CA TYR A 328 -30.60 15.37 17.73
C TYR A 328 -29.97 16.13 18.92
N MET A 329 -29.64 17.41 18.76
CA MET A 329 -29.03 18.22 19.82
C MET A 329 -29.96 18.39 21.03
N GLU A 330 -31.25 18.67 20.80
CA GLU A 330 -32.26 18.75 21.86
C GLU A 330 -32.33 17.43 22.65
N ARG A 331 -32.28 16.29 21.96
CA ARG A 331 -32.25 14.98 22.60
C ARG A 331 -30.98 14.78 23.43
N VAL A 332 -29.80 15.11 22.91
CA VAL A 332 -28.54 15.06 23.67
C VAL A 332 -28.62 15.92 24.94
N GLU A 333 -29.16 17.14 24.85
CA GLU A 333 -29.34 18.01 26.01
C GLU A 333 -30.25 17.39 27.08
N THR A 334 -31.31 16.66 26.69
CA THR A 334 -32.20 16.02 27.68
C THR A 334 -31.50 14.96 28.53
N PHE A 335 -30.48 14.29 27.98
CA PHE A 335 -29.68 13.32 28.74
C PHE A 335 -28.59 14.00 29.57
N SER A 336 -28.01 15.10 29.10
CA SER A 336 -26.98 15.87 29.83
C SER A 336 -27.51 16.58 31.08
N ARG A 337 -28.82 16.89 31.14
CA ARG A 337 -29.45 17.59 32.27
C ARG A 337 -29.96 16.65 33.38
N ARG A 338 -29.82 15.33 33.24
CA ARG A 338 -30.23 14.34 34.25
C ARG A 338 -29.07 13.99 35.19
#